data_AF-A0A2B7ZN04-F1
#
_entry.id   AF-A0A2B7ZN04-F1
#
_cell.length_a   1.000
_cell.length_b   1.000
_cell.length_c   1.000
_cell.angle_alpha   90.00
_cell.angle_beta   90.00
_cell.angle_gamma   90.00
#
_symmetry.space_group_name_H-M   'P 1'
#
loop_
_entity.id
_entity.type
_entity.pdbx_description
1 polymer ?
#
loop_
_entity_poly.entity_id
_entity_poly.type
_entity_poly.pdbx_seq_one_letter_code
_entity_poly.pdbx_strand_id
1 'polypeptide(L)' 'SLDKTEATKYYGDLANRYNQIPLAQKVNPDLNSYATDLAIQGLFTLIAQEEKNIRENPSARTTDLLKKVFGKK' A
#
# COMPACT_ATOMS: atom_id res chain seq x y z
N SER A 1 -10.19 -14.34 8.75
CA SER A 1 -9.39 -13.29 9.41
C SER A 1 -8.09 -13.85 9.92
N LEU A 2 -7.06 -13.00 10.02
CA LEU A 2 -5.74 -13.36 10.56
C LEU A 2 -5.85 -14.02 11.95
N ASP A 3 -6.83 -13.59 12.75
CA ASP A 3 -7.18 -14.17 14.06
C ASP A 3 -7.59 -15.65 14.00
N LYS A 4 -8.10 -16.13 12.86
CA LYS A 4 -8.55 -17.51 12.67
C LYS A 4 -7.38 -18.47 12.34
N THR A 5 -6.19 -17.93 12.12
CA THR A 5 -5.02 -18.66 11.62
C THR A 5 -3.82 -18.64 12.56
N GLU A 6 -3.94 -18.06 13.76
CA GLU A 6 -2.83 -17.82 14.71
C GLU A 6 -1.62 -17.08 14.09
N ALA A 7 -1.76 -16.53 12.88
CA ALA A 7 -0.67 -15.93 12.11
C ALA A 7 -0.09 -14.70 12.81
N THR A 8 -0.95 -13.91 13.46
CA THR A 8 -0.57 -12.75 14.28
C THR A 8 0.32 -13.17 15.45
N LYS A 9 0.06 -14.33 16.06
CA LYS A 9 0.83 -14.85 17.21
C LYS A 9 2.22 -15.31 16.78
N TYR A 10 2.30 -16.18 15.76
CA TYR A 10 3.59 -16.69 15.28
C TYR A 10 4.48 -15.60 14.68
N TYR A 11 3.90 -14.64 13.99
CA TYR A 11 4.64 -13.48 13.48
C TYR A 11 5.20 -12.63 14.63
N GLY A 12 4.39 -12.34 15.66
CA GLY A 12 4.84 -11.60 16.83
C GLY A 12 6.00 -12.28 17.55
N ASP A 13 5.93 -13.60 17.74
CA ASP A 13 7.01 -14.38 18.36
C ASP A 13 8.32 -14.31 17.53
N LEU A 14 8.22 -14.44 16.21
CA LEU A 14 9.37 -14.38 15.31
C LEU A 14 9.98 -12.97 15.27
N ALA A 15 9.14 -11.94 15.13
CA ALA A 15 9.54 -10.54 15.10
C ALA A 15 10.23 -10.11 16.40
N ASN A 16 9.69 -10.55 17.55
CA ASN A 16 10.30 -10.28 18.86
C ASN A 16 11.68 -10.93 19.00
N ARG A 17 11.86 -12.17 18.53
CA ARG A 17 13.17 -12.83 18.51
C ARG A 17 14.16 -12.13 17.57
N TYR A 18 13.72 -11.74 16.38
CA TYR A 18 14.54 -11.01 15.42
C TYR A 18 15.01 -9.67 15.99
N ASN A 19 14.13 -8.95 16.69
CA ASN A 19 14.43 -7.67 17.33
C ASN A 19 15.43 -7.76 18.51
N GLN A 20 15.71 -8.96 19.03
CA GLN A 20 16.73 -9.19 20.05
C GLN A 20 18.15 -9.26 19.48
N ILE A 21 18.30 -9.39 18.15
CA ILE A 21 19.61 -9.44 17.50
C ILE A 21 20.24 -8.03 17.53
N PRO A 22 21.42 -7.85 18.17
CA PRO A 22 22.10 -6.57 18.17
C PRO A 22 22.45 -6.13 16.74
N LEU A 23 22.32 -4.83 16.46
CA LEU A 23 22.58 -4.21 15.15
C LEU A 23 21.58 -4.59 14.02
N ALA A 24 20.55 -5.39 14.31
CA ALA A 24 19.48 -5.65 13.36
C ALA A 24 18.49 -4.47 13.31
N GLN A 25 17.94 -4.21 12.12
CA GLN A 25 16.89 -3.21 11.94
C GLN A 25 15.58 -3.74 12.52
N LYS A 26 15.06 -3.09 13.56
CA LYS A 26 13.86 -3.56 14.26
C LYS A 26 12.63 -3.58 13.35
N VAL A 27 11.84 -4.64 13.46
CA VAL A 27 10.56 -4.82 12.76
C VAL A 27 9.39 -4.72 13.73
N ASN A 28 8.23 -4.24 13.28
CA ASN A 28 7.04 -4.15 14.13
C ASN A 28 6.48 -5.56 14.40
N PRO A 29 6.39 -6.02 15.67
CA PRO A 29 5.85 -7.34 16.00
C PRO A 29 4.33 -7.42 15.87
N ASP A 30 3.62 -6.28 15.81
CA ASP A 30 2.20 -6.24 15.51
C ASP A 30 1.97 -6.39 13.99
N LEU A 31 1.58 -7.60 13.58
CA LEU A 31 1.30 -7.93 12.18
C LEU A 31 0.18 -7.08 11.58
N ASN A 32 -0.84 -6.73 12.36
CA ASN A 32 -1.99 -5.96 11.86
C ASN A 32 -1.56 -4.51 11.58
N SER A 33 -0.83 -3.91 12.52
CA SER A 33 -0.25 -2.57 12.31
C SER A 33 0.70 -2.57 11.13
N TYR A 34 1.60 -3.56 11.04
CA TYR A 34 2.58 -3.66 9.96
C TYR A 34 1.93 -3.82 8.58
N ALA A 35 0.93 -4.70 8.45
CA ALA A 35 0.19 -4.87 7.21
C ALA A 35 -0.58 -3.60 6.80
N THR A 36 -1.14 -2.89 7.79
CA THR A 36 -1.85 -1.62 7.56
C THR A 36 -0.88 -0.55 7.04
N ASP A 37 0.28 -0.40 7.66
CA ASP A 37 1.30 0.57 7.25
C ASP A 37 1.80 0.29 5.82
N LEU A 38 2.05 -0.98 5.49
CA LEU A 38 2.42 -1.39 4.13
C LEU A 38 1.33 -1.11 3.11
N ALA A 39 0.06 -1.36 3.46
CA ALA A 39 -1.07 -1.06 2.59
C ALA A 39 -1.18 0.45 2.33
N ILE A 40 -0.98 1.29 3.35
CA ILE A 40 -0.96 2.75 3.22
C ILE A 40 0.18 3.18 2.30
N GLN A 41 1.39 2.66 2.49
CA GLN A 41 2.53 2.97 1.61
C GLN A 41 2.27 2.55 0.16
N GLY A 42 1.70 1.37 -0.05
CA GLY A 42 1.30 0.88 -1.37
C GLY A 42 0.26 1.81 -2.02
N LEU A 43 -0.75 2.23 -1.27
CA LEU A 43 -1.77 3.17 -1.74
C LEU A 43 -1.15 4.49 -2.20
N PHE A 44 -0.27 5.10 -1.40
CA PHE A 44 0.39 6.35 -1.79
C PHE A 44 1.32 6.19 -2.99
N THR A 45 1.93 5.02 -3.15
CA THR A 45 2.76 4.72 -4.34
C THR A 45 1.90 4.69 -5.61
N LEU A 46 0.72 4.05 -5.56
CA LEU A 46 -0.21 4.01 -6.68
C LEU A 46 -0.76 5.41 -7.00
N ILE A 47 -1.12 6.19 -5.98
CA ILE A 47 -1.57 7.58 -6.16
C ILE A 47 -0.48 8.41 -6.82
N ALA A 48 0.77 8.29 -6.36
CA ALA A 48 1.89 9.04 -6.93
C ALA A 48 2.12 8.70 -8.42
N GLN A 49 1.98 7.42 -8.78
CA GLN A 49 2.05 6.99 -10.18
C GLN A 49 0.92 7.57 -11.01
N GLU A 50 -0.30 7.57 -10.50
CA GLU A 50 -1.45 8.13 -11.20
C GLU A 50 -1.32 9.66 -11.37
N GLU A 51 -0.92 10.37 -10.32
CA GLU A 51 -0.64 11.81 -10.36
C GLU A 51 0.46 12.15 -11.38
N LYS A 52 1.49 11.31 -11.51
CA LYS A 52 2.51 11.48 -12.56
C LYS A 52 1.90 11.35 -13.95
N ASN A 53 1.10 10.31 -14.21
CA ASN A 53 0.43 10.11 -15.50
C ASN A 53 -0.47 11.31 -15.86
N ILE A 54 -1.19 11.84 -14.87
CA ILE A 54 -2.04 13.03 -15.00
C ILE A 54 -1.23 14.28 -15.38
N ARG A 55 -0.06 14.47 -14.74
CA ARG A 55 0.84 15.59 -15.02
C ARG A 55 1.49 15.51 -16.39
N GLU A 56 1.81 14.30 -16.85
CA GLU A 56 2.45 14.08 -18.16
C GLU A 56 1.48 14.29 -19.33
N ASN A 57 0.18 14.05 -19.15
CA ASN A 57 -0.81 14.30 -20.21
C ASN A 57 -2.10 14.99 -19.72
N PRO A 58 -2.02 16.29 -19.35
CA PRO A 58 -3.17 17.05 -18.87
C PRO A 58 -4.26 17.20 -19.95
N SER A 59 -3.87 17.20 -21.23
CA SER A 59 -4.75 17.27 -22.40
C SER A 59 -5.55 15.99 -22.65
N ALA A 60 -5.02 14.81 -22.27
CA ALA A 60 -5.78 13.56 -22.35
C ALA A 60 -6.95 13.54 -21.36
N ARG A 61 -6.80 14.16 -20.18
CA ARG A 61 -7.89 14.27 -19.19
C ARG A 61 -9.13 14.94 -19.76
N THR A 62 -8.97 16.06 -20.46
CA THR A 62 -10.13 16.75 -21.05
C THR A 62 -10.71 15.92 -22.19
N THR A 63 -9.88 15.33 -23.05
CA THR A 63 -10.32 14.58 -24.22
C THR A 63 -11.05 13.29 -23.85
N ASP A 64 -10.56 12.53 -22.86
CA ASP A 64 -11.18 11.28 -22.43
C ASP A 64 -12.47 11.53 -21.64
N LEU A 65 -12.51 12.58 -20.80
CA LEU A 65 -13.74 12.97 -20.11
C LEU A 65 -14.79 13.43 -21.13
N LEU A 66 -14.41 14.29 -22.08
CA LEU A 66 -15.31 14.76 -23.13
C LEU A 66 -15.81 13.60 -24.01
N LYS A 67 -14.95 12.67 -24.41
CA LYS A 67 -15.35 11.45 -25.14
C LYS A 67 -16.29 10.55 -24.34
N LYS A 68 -16.08 10.41 -23.02
CA LYS A 68 -16.94 9.57 -22.17
C LYS A 68 -18.34 10.15 -22.01
N VAL A 69 -18.48 11.47 -21.90
CA VAL A 69 -19.78 12.14 -21.66
C VAL A 69 -20.50 12.48 -22.98
N PHE A 70 -19.76 12.83 -24.03
CA PHE A 70 -20.32 13.34 -25.29
C PHE A 70 -20.05 12.44 -26.51
N GLY A 71 -19.23 11.40 -26.39
CA GLY A 71 -18.90 10.48 -27.49
C GLY A 71 -19.87 9.31 -27.68
N LYS A 72 -20.86 9.14 -26.78
CA LYS A 72 -22.01 8.26 -27.04
C LYS A 72 -23.09 9.02 -27.81
N LYS A 73 -22.88 9.17 -29.11
CA LYS A 73 -23.94 9.39 -30.10
C LYS A 73 -23.64 8.59 -31.34
#